data_AF-M2YAC0-F1
#
_entry.id   AF-M2YAC0-F1
#
_cell.length_a   1.000
_cell.length_b   1.000
_cell.length_c   1.000
_cell.angle_alpha   90.00
_cell.angle_beta   90.00
_cell.angle_gamma   90.00
#
_symmetry.space_group_name_H-M   'P 1'
#
loop_
_entity.id
_entity.type
_entity.pdbx_description
1 polymer ?
#
loop_
_entity_poly.entity_id
_entity_poly.type
_entity_poly.pdbx_seq_one_letter_code
_entity_poly.pdbx_strand_id
1 'polypeptide(L)'
;MGGDGGSLNNTRLELVQVRKDILGKRKKSSNGAPGDTKEANYRTCAISREPLRPPVVACKLGYLFNKEALIYFLLERKAKTKQEELYNSTDAFQHIKSLKDVVDCSRSLRGDEESGFRLMCPVTLEEASSKRRFYVLWKCGCIVSENALRGTGFMKGESNHSQSCPVCYSSGLTQTDLVLLNPTAEEREKRRKKIISKTTTRTQSRLSNSGSFLSQSNSRANTSCEKKSSQNLLSSIFVNNKTRKPEELFTGAVR
;
A
#
# COMPACT_ATOMS: atom_id res chain seq x y z
N MET A 1 -68.95 -13.77 39.26
CA MET A 1 -69.23 -13.99 37.83
C MET A 1 -68.19 -13.21 37.03
N GLY A 2 -67.57 -13.86 36.03
CA GLY A 2 -66.89 -13.20 34.91
C GLY A 2 -65.42 -12.82 35.10
N GLY A 3 -64.53 -13.80 35.08
CA GLY A 3 -63.16 -13.58 34.61
C GLY A 3 -63.11 -13.72 33.09
N ASP A 4 -62.45 -12.79 32.42
CA ASP A 4 -61.88 -12.85 31.06
C ASP A 4 -60.96 -11.61 30.98
N GLY A 5 -59.68 -11.69 30.63
CA GLY A 5 -59.08 -12.56 29.62
C GLY A 5 -58.46 -11.68 28.52
N GLY A 6 -57.55 -10.77 28.90
CA GLY A 6 -56.95 -9.79 27.98
C GLY A 6 -55.44 -9.99 27.82
N SER A 7 -55.05 -11.11 27.20
CA SER A 7 -53.78 -11.39 26.51
C SER A 7 -52.62 -10.39 26.71
N LEU A 8 -51.77 -10.64 27.72
CA LEU A 8 -50.40 -10.10 27.80
C LEU A 8 -49.40 -11.05 27.14
N ASN A 9 -49.68 -11.53 25.93
CA ASN A 9 -48.80 -12.47 25.23
C ASN A 9 -48.77 -12.24 23.71
N ASN A 10 -48.31 -11.07 23.25
CA ASN A 10 -47.58 -11.01 21.96
C ASN A 10 -46.66 -9.81 21.73
N THR A 11 -46.50 -8.88 22.68
CA THR A 11 -45.72 -7.64 22.42
C THR A 11 -44.21 -7.84 22.40
N ARG A 12 -43.67 -8.95 22.96
CA ARG A 12 -42.22 -9.23 22.93
C ARG A 12 -41.74 -9.74 21.57
N LEU A 13 -42.52 -10.58 20.90
CA LEU A 13 -42.15 -11.10 19.58
C LEU A 13 -42.29 -10.00 18.51
N GLU A 14 -43.36 -9.20 18.56
CA GLU A 14 -43.50 -8.03 17.68
C GLU A 14 -42.41 -6.98 17.91
N LEU A 15 -42.05 -6.67 19.17
CA LEU A 15 -40.93 -5.76 19.46
C LEU A 15 -39.57 -6.31 18.95
N VAL A 16 -39.38 -7.64 18.95
CA VAL A 16 -38.18 -8.28 18.41
C VAL A 16 -38.17 -8.28 16.88
N GLN A 17 -39.33 -8.44 16.23
CA GLN A 17 -39.48 -8.30 14.78
C GLN A 17 -39.26 -6.85 14.33
N VAL A 18 -39.87 -5.88 15.00
CA VAL A 18 -39.65 -4.44 14.73
C VAL A 18 -38.17 -4.06 14.91
N ARG A 19 -37.47 -4.58 15.93
CA ARG A 19 -36.02 -4.39 16.06
C ARG A 19 -35.22 -5.06 14.96
N LYS A 20 -35.57 -6.27 14.52
CA LYS A 20 -34.92 -6.93 13.37
C LYS A 20 -35.17 -6.19 12.06
N ASP A 21 -36.32 -5.56 11.89
CA ASP A 21 -36.63 -4.78 10.69
C ASP A 21 -35.93 -3.42 10.71
N ILE A 22 -35.84 -2.75 11.86
CA ILE A 22 -35.10 -1.49 12.03
C ILE A 22 -33.58 -1.72 11.92
N LEU A 23 -33.04 -2.76 12.56
CA LEU A 23 -31.62 -3.12 12.49
C LEU A 23 -31.25 -3.78 11.16
N GLY A 24 -32.19 -4.51 10.53
CA GLY A 24 -32.05 -5.14 9.23
C GLY A 24 -32.07 -4.13 8.08
N LYS A 25 -32.96 -3.12 8.14
CA LYS A 25 -32.97 -2.00 7.20
C LYS A 25 -31.77 -1.07 7.37
N ARG A 26 -31.26 -0.90 8.60
CA ARG A 26 -30.01 -0.15 8.85
C ARG A 26 -28.75 -0.86 8.32
N LYS A 27 -28.79 -2.15 8.02
CA LYS A 27 -27.64 -2.91 7.50
C LYS A 27 -27.56 -2.99 5.97
N LYS A 28 -28.36 -2.20 5.25
CA LYS A 28 -28.31 -2.15 3.77
C LYS A 28 -28.62 -0.75 3.20
N SER A 29 -28.03 0.28 3.81
CA SER A 29 -27.82 1.59 3.15
C SER A 29 -26.35 1.79 2.81
N SER A 30 -25.68 0.76 2.29
CA SER A 30 -24.53 0.97 1.40
C SER A 30 -25.08 1.26 0.00
N ASN A 31 -25.78 2.39 -0.12
CA ASN A 31 -26.28 2.94 -1.37
C ASN A 31 -25.12 3.62 -2.11
N GLY A 32 -24.24 2.80 -2.67
CA GLY A 32 -23.47 3.15 -3.86
C GLY A 32 -23.56 1.92 -4.74
N ALA A 33 -24.03 2.04 -5.97
CA ALA A 33 -24.07 0.88 -6.84
C ALA A 33 -22.65 0.26 -6.92
N PRO A 34 -22.52 -1.06 -7.01
CA PRO A 34 -21.21 -1.71 -7.08
C PRO A 34 -20.38 -1.29 -8.31
N GLY A 35 -20.98 -0.58 -9.28
CA GLY A 35 -20.32 0.06 -10.42
C GLY A 35 -19.72 1.43 -10.10
N ASP A 36 -20.45 2.30 -9.41
CA ASP A 36 -20.08 3.72 -9.19
C ASP A 36 -18.78 3.85 -8.38
N THR A 37 -18.58 2.96 -7.41
CA THR A 37 -17.36 2.96 -6.58
C THR A 37 -16.10 2.63 -7.39
N LYS A 38 -16.20 1.81 -8.44
CA LYS A 38 -15.04 1.40 -9.24
C LYS A 38 -14.63 2.49 -10.22
N GLU A 39 -15.61 3.18 -10.81
CA GLU A 39 -15.38 4.31 -11.72
C GLU A 39 -14.81 5.50 -10.97
N ALA A 40 -15.33 5.78 -9.78
CA ALA A 40 -14.82 6.82 -8.90
C ALA A 40 -13.32 6.63 -8.56
N ASN A 41 -12.84 5.39 -8.42
CA ASN A 41 -11.43 5.12 -8.12
C ASN A 41 -10.45 5.57 -9.22
N TYR A 42 -10.91 5.78 -10.45
CA TYR A 42 -10.06 6.31 -11.53
C TYR A 42 -9.99 7.84 -11.55
N ARG A 43 -10.88 8.52 -10.82
CA ARG A 43 -10.96 9.97 -10.76
C ARG A 43 -10.61 10.55 -9.38
N THR A 44 -10.48 9.71 -8.36
CA THR A 44 -10.25 10.13 -6.98
C THR A 44 -8.95 9.57 -6.40
N CYS A 45 -8.34 10.35 -5.51
CA CYS A 45 -7.18 9.94 -4.73
C CYS A 45 -7.58 8.91 -3.67
N ALA A 46 -6.82 7.82 -3.55
CA ALA A 46 -7.16 6.77 -2.59
C ALA A 46 -6.94 7.16 -1.12
N ILE A 47 -6.07 8.16 -0.84
CA ILE A 47 -5.82 8.69 0.52
C ILE A 47 -6.80 9.81 0.85
N SER A 48 -6.78 10.91 0.08
CA SER A 48 -7.57 12.12 0.39
C SER A 48 -9.03 12.06 -0.07
N ARG A 49 -9.39 11.11 -0.96
CA ARG A 49 -10.72 11.02 -1.60
C ARG A 49 -11.12 12.22 -2.46
N GLU A 50 -10.20 13.15 -2.66
CA GLU A 50 -10.35 14.30 -3.54
C GLU A 50 -10.19 13.90 -5.02
N PRO A 51 -10.66 14.73 -5.97
CA PRO A 51 -10.38 14.52 -7.38
C PRO A 51 -8.87 14.49 -7.64
N LEU A 52 -8.47 13.68 -8.63
CA LEU A 52 -7.06 13.58 -9.02
C LEU A 52 -6.57 14.91 -9.59
N ARG A 53 -5.40 15.36 -9.16
CA ARG A 53 -4.72 16.57 -9.66
C ARG A 53 -3.28 16.24 -10.02
N PRO A 54 -2.73 16.83 -11.10
CA PRO A 54 -1.33 16.66 -11.42
C PRO A 54 -0.47 17.34 -10.35
N PRO A 55 0.65 16.73 -9.91
CA PRO A 55 1.18 15.44 -10.34
C PRO A 55 0.49 14.24 -9.67
N VAL A 56 0.08 13.26 -10.50
CA VAL A 56 -0.53 12.00 -10.06
C VAL A 56 0.52 10.90 -9.97
N VAL A 57 0.44 10.07 -8.94
CA VAL A 57 1.34 8.93 -8.71
C VAL A 57 0.56 7.63 -8.55
N ALA A 58 1.16 6.51 -8.97
CA ALA A 58 0.59 5.18 -8.82
C ALA A 58 1.49 4.28 -7.96
N CYS A 59 0.90 3.38 -7.17
CA CYS A 59 1.66 2.37 -6.42
C CYS A 59 1.62 0.99 -7.09
N LYS A 60 2.47 0.07 -6.60
CA LYS A 60 2.51 -1.32 -7.07
C LYS A 60 1.20 -2.07 -6.88
N LEU A 61 0.35 -1.69 -5.91
CA LEU A 61 -0.98 -2.29 -5.73
C LEU A 61 -2.03 -1.77 -6.73
N GLY A 62 -1.70 -0.74 -7.52
CA GLY A 62 -2.57 -0.17 -8.53
C GLY A 62 -3.48 0.95 -8.01
N TYR A 63 -3.21 1.51 -6.83
CA TYR A 63 -3.88 2.73 -6.37
C TYR A 63 -3.27 3.98 -7.01
N LEU A 64 -4.11 4.99 -7.16
CA LEU A 64 -3.76 6.32 -7.65
C LEU A 64 -3.82 7.33 -6.50
N PHE A 65 -2.86 8.24 -6.46
CA PHE A 65 -2.76 9.26 -5.44
C PHE A 65 -2.38 10.60 -6.05
N ASN A 66 -2.83 11.68 -5.39
CA ASN A 66 -2.24 13.00 -5.56
C ASN A 66 -0.89 13.01 -4.83
N LYS A 67 0.17 13.46 -5.50
CA LYS A 67 1.52 13.44 -4.92
C LYS A 67 1.58 14.25 -3.62
N GLU A 68 0.87 15.37 -3.55
CA GLU A 68 0.77 16.22 -2.36
C GLU A 68 0.16 15.45 -1.18
N ALA A 69 -1.02 14.86 -1.38
CA ALA A 69 -1.69 14.06 -0.35
C ALA A 69 -0.82 12.88 0.14
N LEU A 70 -0.09 12.24 -0.77
CA LEU A 70 0.83 11.16 -0.41
C LEU A 70 2.01 11.67 0.44
N ILE A 71 2.56 12.84 0.12
CA ILE A 71 3.66 13.44 0.88
C ILE A 71 3.19 13.78 2.29
N TYR A 72 2.05 14.45 2.44
CA TYR A 72 1.46 14.76 3.75
C TYR A 72 1.24 13.49 4.57
N PHE A 73 0.68 12.45 3.95
CA PHE A 73 0.48 11.15 4.60
C PHE A 73 1.79 10.50 5.07
N LEU A 74 2.86 10.55 4.26
CA LEU A 74 4.16 10.00 4.64
C LEU A 74 4.84 10.81 5.76
N LEU A 75 4.63 12.13 5.81
CA LEU A 75 5.14 12.99 6.87
C LEU A 75 4.41 12.73 8.19
N GLU A 76 3.08 12.69 8.16
CA GLU A 76 2.25 12.39 9.33
C GLU A 76 2.61 11.01 9.90
N ARG A 77 2.80 10.02 9.03
CA ARG A 77 3.23 8.69 9.44
C ARG A 77 4.60 8.68 10.15
N LYS A 78 5.55 9.49 9.70
CA LYS A 78 6.87 9.61 10.34
C LYS A 78 6.83 10.33 11.68
N ALA A 79 5.89 11.27 11.85
CA ALA A 79 5.71 12.01 13.09
C ALA A 79 5.07 11.15 14.20
N LYS A 80 4.25 10.17 13.83
CA LYS A 80 3.62 9.23 14.77
C LYS A 80 4.67 8.38 15.48
N THR A 81 4.54 8.25 16.80
CA THR A 81 5.41 7.38 17.61
C THR A 81 5.10 5.90 17.36
N LYS A 82 6.07 5.01 17.60
CA LYS A 82 5.95 3.55 17.38
C LYS A 82 4.71 2.92 18.05
N GLN A 83 4.19 3.52 19.12
CA GLN A 83 2.99 3.07 19.82
C GLN A 83 1.72 3.30 18.98
N GLU A 84 1.65 4.41 18.24
CA GLU A 84 0.53 4.73 17.36
C GLU A 84 0.56 3.96 16.03
N GLU A 85 1.74 3.55 15.56
CA GLU A 85 1.84 2.71 14.37
C GLU A 85 1.28 1.29 14.60
N LEU A 86 1.31 0.79 15.84
CA LEU A 86 0.84 -0.56 16.18
C LEU A 86 -0.69 -0.71 16.04
N TYR A 87 -1.46 0.34 16.36
CA TYR A 87 -2.92 0.31 16.23
C TYR A 87 -3.41 0.50 14.78
N ASN A 88 -2.58 1.10 13.91
CA ASN A 88 -2.88 1.36 12.50
C ASN A 88 -2.41 0.26 11.53
N SER A 89 -2.06 -0.93 12.03
CA SER A 89 -1.50 -2.02 11.19
C SER A 89 -2.43 -2.50 10.06
N THR A 90 -3.72 -2.15 10.12
CA THR A 90 -4.73 -2.46 9.09
C THR A 90 -4.74 -1.49 7.91
N ASP A 91 -3.85 -0.50 7.89
CA ASP A 91 -3.80 0.48 6.81
C ASP A 91 -3.49 -0.18 5.44
N ALA A 92 -4.35 0.09 4.47
CA ALA A 92 -4.25 -0.44 3.10
C ALA A 92 -2.94 0.01 2.41
N PHE A 93 -2.31 1.08 2.90
CA PHE A 93 -1.17 1.75 2.28
C PHE A 93 0.19 1.46 2.93
N GLN A 94 0.27 0.51 3.86
CA GLN A 94 1.52 0.13 4.57
C GLN A 94 2.70 -0.25 3.66
N HIS A 95 2.42 -0.65 2.42
CA HIS A 95 3.44 -1.00 1.43
C HIS A 95 4.25 0.21 0.93
N ILE A 96 3.73 1.43 1.09
CA ILE A 96 4.40 2.67 0.66
C ILE A 96 5.18 3.21 1.85
N LYS A 97 6.51 3.09 1.82
CA LYS A 97 7.40 3.60 2.87
C LYS A 97 8.10 4.87 2.45
N SER A 98 8.29 5.04 1.15
CA SER A 98 9.02 6.14 0.55
C SER A 98 8.43 6.51 -0.81
N LEU A 99 8.81 7.68 -1.33
CA LEU A 99 8.46 8.10 -2.69
C LEU A 99 9.05 7.19 -3.79
N LYS A 100 10.02 6.33 -3.47
CA LYS A 100 10.57 5.33 -4.41
C LYS A 100 9.62 4.15 -4.63
N ASP A 101 8.63 3.98 -3.76
CA ASP A 101 7.65 2.90 -3.82
C ASP A 101 6.41 3.28 -4.65
N VAL A 102 6.43 4.46 -5.28
CA VAL A 102 5.43 4.96 -6.22
C VAL A 102 6.10 5.41 -7.52
N VAL A 103 5.31 5.50 -8.59
CA VAL A 103 5.75 5.97 -9.90
C VAL A 103 4.92 7.18 -10.32
N ASP A 104 5.57 8.20 -10.88
CA ASP A 104 4.92 9.40 -11.39
C ASP A 104 4.19 9.09 -12.72
N CYS A 105 2.90 9.42 -12.79
CA CYS A 105 2.02 9.13 -13.93
C CYS A 105 1.45 10.39 -14.61
N SER A 106 2.07 11.55 -14.38
CA SER A 106 1.58 12.85 -14.85
C SER A 106 1.34 12.94 -16.37
N ARG A 107 2.10 12.19 -17.18
CA ARG A 107 2.00 12.20 -18.66
C ARG A 107 0.63 11.75 -19.20
N SER A 108 -0.06 10.90 -18.45
CA SER A 108 -1.33 10.27 -18.86
C SER A 108 -2.56 11.03 -18.35
N LEU A 109 -2.37 12.13 -17.64
CA LEU A 109 -3.46 13.00 -17.22
C LEU A 109 -3.74 14.04 -18.33
N ARG A 110 -5.03 14.29 -18.60
CA ARG A 110 -5.51 15.30 -19.55
C ARG A 110 -6.67 16.07 -18.91
N GLY A 111 -6.81 17.33 -19.29
CA GLY A 111 -7.82 18.24 -18.75
C GLY A 111 -7.19 19.37 -17.95
N ASP A 112 -8.04 20.33 -17.60
CA ASP A 112 -7.68 21.57 -16.89
C ASP A 112 -8.42 21.63 -15.55
N GLU A 113 -8.06 22.59 -14.70
CA GLU A 113 -8.65 22.74 -13.37
C GLU A 113 -10.17 22.96 -13.41
N GLU A 114 -10.70 23.65 -14.43
CA GLU A 114 -12.13 23.91 -14.61
C GLU A 114 -12.92 22.67 -15.05
N SER A 115 -12.37 21.87 -15.95
CA SER A 115 -13.06 20.70 -16.53
C SER A 115 -12.83 19.39 -15.77
N GLY A 116 -11.91 19.43 -14.80
CA GLY A 116 -11.46 18.28 -14.04
C GLY A 116 -10.49 17.39 -14.84
N PHE A 117 -9.49 16.86 -14.14
CA PHE A 117 -8.50 15.99 -14.73
C PHE A 117 -9.04 14.57 -14.96
N ARG A 118 -8.74 14.01 -16.14
CA ARG A 118 -9.12 12.66 -16.54
C ARG A 118 -7.87 11.88 -16.95
N LEU A 119 -7.82 10.63 -16.53
CA LEU A 119 -6.76 9.71 -16.95
C LEU A 119 -7.10 9.18 -18.34
N MET A 120 -6.20 9.39 -19.30
CA MET A 120 -6.37 9.02 -20.69
C MET A 120 -5.20 8.16 -21.14
N CYS A 121 -5.47 7.07 -21.86
CA CYS A 121 -4.41 6.33 -22.54
C CYS A 121 -3.94 7.12 -23.76
N PRO A 122 -2.65 7.47 -23.90
CA PRO A 122 -2.16 8.22 -25.05
C PRO A 122 -2.14 7.42 -26.36
N VAL A 123 -2.26 6.08 -26.28
CA VAL A 123 -2.27 5.20 -27.46
C VAL A 123 -3.69 5.00 -27.98
N THR A 124 -4.63 4.61 -27.11
CA THR A 124 -6.03 4.38 -27.53
C THR A 124 -6.91 5.63 -27.45
N LEU A 125 -6.42 6.72 -26.85
CA LEU A 125 -7.18 7.94 -26.57
C LEU A 125 -8.45 7.70 -25.76
N GLU A 126 -8.48 6.60 -25.00
CA GLU A 126 -9.62 6.20 -24.18
C GLU A 126 -9.46 6.70 -22.74
N GLU A 127 -10.56 7.20 -22.17
CA GLU A 127 -10.64 7.54 -20.75
C GLU A 127 -10.57 6.28 -19.88
N ALA A 128 -9.83 6.38 -18.78
CA ALA A 128 -9.69 5.34 -17.78
C ALA A 128 -11.04 5.12 -17.07
N SER A 129 -11.57 3.92 -17.21
CA SER A 129 -12.89 3.53 -16.70
C SER A 129 -12.84 2.13 -16.10
N SER A 130 -13.84 1.79 -15.29
CA SER A 130 -14.02 0.45 -14.70
C SER A 130 -14.23 -0.66 -15.73
N LYS A 131 -14.73 -0.31 -16.93
CA LYS A 131 -15.10 -1.24 -18.00
C LYS A 131 -13.89 -1.87 -18.69
N ARG A 132 -12.76 -1.15 -18.74
CA ARG A 132 -11.53 -1.59 -19.39
C ARG A 132 -10.40 -1.65 -18.37
N ARG A 133 -9.44 -2.55 -18.62
CA ARG A 133 -8.26 -2.69 -17.76
C ARG A 133 -7.16 -1.74 -18.24
N PHE A 134 -6.59 -1.00 -17.30
CA PHE A 134 -5.48 -0.08 -17.55
C PHE A 134 -4.26 -0.51 -16.73
N TYR A 135 -3.08 -0.41 -17.33
CA TYR A 135 -1.82 -0.80 -16.75
C TYR A 135 -0.90 0.41 -16.65
N VAL A 136 -0.14 0.48 -15.56
CA VAL A 136 1.01 1.39 -15.43
C VAL A 136 2.28 0.60 -15.67
N LEU A 137 3.17 1.17 -16.48
CA LEU A 137 4.50 0.64 -16.72
C LEU A 137 5.44 1.17 -15.64
N TRP A 138 5.94 0.30 -14.77
CA TRP A 138 6.69 0.70 -13.57
C TRP A 138 7.97 1.50 -13.87
N LYS A 139 8.64 1.20 -15.00
CA LYS A 139 9.91 1.84 -15.37
C LYS A 139 9.75 3.28 -15.88
N CYS A 140 8.64 3.59 -16.54
CA CYS A 140 8.44 4.90 -17.20
C CYS A 140 7.22 5.68 -16.71
N GLY A 141 6.33 5.07 -15.92
CA GLY A 141 5.13 5.70 -15.37
C GLY A 141 4.01 5.95 -16.38
N CYS A 142 4.14 5.48 -17.62
CA CYS A 142 3.10 5.64 -18.64
C CYS A 142 1.91 4.71 -18.35
N ILE A 143 0.69 5.26 -18.46
CA ILE A 143 -0.56 4.50 -18.32
C ILE A 143 -1.05 4.08 -19.70
N VAL A 144 -1.31 2.79 -19.87
CA VAL A 144 -1.65 2.15 -21.15
C VAL A 144 -2.85 1.22 -20.96
N SER A 145 -3.78 1.18 -21.92
CA SER A 145 -4.91 0.25 -21.91
C SER A 145 -4.47 -1.18 -22.26
N GLU A 146 -5.23 -2.18 -21.82
CA GLU A 146 -4.97 -3.59 -22.19
C GLU A 146 -4.94 -3.78 -23.72
N ASN A 147 -5.84 -3.09 -24.43
CA ASN A 147 -5.95 -3.17 -25.89
C ASN A 147 -4.65 -2.73 -26.59
N ALA A 148 -4.04 -1.63 -26.13
CA ALA A 148 -2.76 -1.17 -26.66
C ALA A 148 -1.62 -2.16 -26.36
N LEU A 149 -1.60 -2.79 -25.18
CA LEU A 149 -0.60 -3.80 -24.84
C LEU A 149 -0.79 -5.11 -25.62
N ARG A 150 -2.03 -5.45 -25.96
CA ARG A 150 -2.35 -6.61 -26.80
C ARG A 150 -1.94 -6.37 -28.26
N GLY A 151 -2.20 -5.18 -28.79
CA GLY A 151 -1.82 -4.78 -30.15
C GLY A 151 -0.31 -4.72 -30.36
N THR A 152 0.45 -4.35 -29.32
CA THR A 152 1.92 -4.28 -29.36
C THR A 152 2.61 -5.61 -29.06
N GLY A 153 1.86 -6.70 -28.84
CA GLY A 153 2.41 -8.02 -28.53
C GLY A 153 3.00 -8.16 -27.12
N PHE A 154 3.00 -7.11 -26.30
CA PHE A 154 3.60 -7.09 -24.96
C PHE A 154 3.02 -8.20 -24.04
N MET A 155 1.72 -8.49 -24.19
CA MET A 155 1.04 -9.53 -23.39
C MET A 155 1.21 -10.96 -23.92
N LYS A 156 1.57 -11.16 -25.20
CA LYS A 156 1.57 -12.49 -25.82
C LYS A 156 2.80 -13.33 -25.45
N GLY A 157 3.84 -12.74 -24.86
CA GLY A 157 4.96 -13.50 -24.30
C GLY A 157 5.81 -14.26 -25.31
N GLU A 158 5.64 -14.01 -26.61
CA GLU A 158 6.27 -14.78 -27.68
C GLU A 158 7.72 -14.38 -27.99
N SER A 159 8.30 -13.39 -27.31
CA SER A 159 9.74 -13.15 -27.45
C SER A 159 10.39 -12.58 -26.20
N ASN A 160 11.53 -13.18 -25.84
CA ASN A 160 12.50 -12.73 -24.84
C ASN A 160 13.21 -11.41 -25.24
N HIS A 161 12.59 -10.59 -26.09
CA HIS A 161 13.12 -9.29 -26.48
C HIS A 161 12.58 -8.23 -25.54
N SER A 162 13.49 -7.41 -25.01
CA SER A 162 13.21 -6.21 -24.24
C SER A 162 12.23 -5.32 -24.98
N GLN A 163 10.97 -5.35 -24.58
CA GLN A 163 9.91 -4.57 -25.21
C GLN A 163 10.08 -3.09 -24.83
N SER A 164 9.76 -2.21 -25.77
CA SER A 164 9.76 -0.77 -25.55
C SER A 164 8.38 -0.27 -25.15
N CYS A 165 8.32 0.79 -24.33
CA CYS A 165 7.05 1.45 -24.03
C CYS A 165 6.42 2.04 -25.30
N PRO A 166 5.13 1.80 -25.60
CA PRO A 166 4.48 2.34 -26.80
C PRO A 166 4.27 3.86 -26.78
N VAL A 167 4.51 4.51 -25.62
CA VAL A 167 4.28 5.94 -25.43
C VAL A 167 5.59 6.73 -25.44
N CYS A 168 6.63 6.21 -24.80
CA CYS A 168 7.89 6.92 -24.60
C CYS A 168 9.11 6.16 -25.13
N TYR A 169 8.90 4.99 -25.76
CA TYR A 169 9.94 4.14 -26.34
C TYR A 169 11.06 3.72 -25.38
N SER A 170 10.88 3.91 -24.06
CA SER A 170 11.81 3.43 -23.05
C SER A 170 11.98 1.92 -23.19
N SER A 171 13.23 1.46 -23.27
CA SER A 171 13.58 0.05 -23.51
C SER A 171 13.61 -0.77 -22.21
N GLY A 172 13.63 -2.10 -22.36
CA GLY A 172 13.86 -3.01 -21.25
C GLY A 172 12.64 -3.25 -20.36
N LEU A 173 11.42 -3.03 -20.86
CA LEU A 173 10.22 -3.36 -20.09
C LEU A 173 10.01 -4.87 -20.08
N THR A 174 9.69 -5.39 -18.90
CA THR A 174 9.33 -6.80 -18.71
C THR A 174 7.87 -6.93 -18.30
N GLN A 175 7.31 -8.14 -18.43
CA GLN A 175 5.96 -8.42 -17.93
C GLN A 175 5.82 -8.23 -16.41
N THR A 176 6.93 -8.24 -15.66
CA THR A 176 6.90 -7.99 -14.21
C THR A 176 6.73 -6.51 -13.85
N ASP A 177 7.01 -5.61 -14.79
CA ASP A 177 6.88 -4.16 -14.63
C ASP A 177 5.44 -3.66 -14.92
N LEU A 178 4.54 -4.55 -15.36
CA LEU A 178 3.13 -4.25 -15.58
C LEU A 178 2.35 -4.23 -14.26
N VAL A 179 1.78 -3.07 -13.95
CA VAL A 179 0.94 -2.89 -12.77
C VAL A 179 -0.49 -2.58 -13.21
N LEU A 180 -1.43 -3.52 -13.04
CA LEU A 180 -2.86 -3.25 -13.29
C LEU A 180 -3.37 -2.21 -12.28
N LEU A 181 -4.00 -1.15 -12.79
CA LEU A 181 -4.67 -0.07 -12.05
C LEU A 181 -6.02 -0.55 -11.51
N ASN A 182 -6.34 -0.10 -10.30
CA ASN A 182 -7.58 -0.39 -9.59
C ASN A 182 -8.09 -1.85 -9.72
N PRO A 183 -7.25 -2.87 -9.44
CA PRO A 183 -7.67 -4.27 -9.56
C PRO A 183 -8.75 -4.62 -8.52
N THR A 184 -9.35 -5.80 -8.62
CA THR A 184 -10.34 -6.24 -7.60
C THR A 184 -9.67 -6.43 -6.23
N ALA A 185 -10.46 -6.41 -5.15
CA ALA A 185 -9.92 -6.57 -3.80
C ALA A 185 -9.12 -7.87 -3.64
N GLU A 186 -9.57 -8.96 -4.25
CA GLU A 186 -8.88 -10.26 -4.24
C GLU A 186 -7.55 -10.22 -4.99
N GLU A 187 -7.51 -9.59 -6.17
CA GLU A 187 -6.29 -9.42 -6.96
C GLU A 187 -5.27 -8.53 -6.25
N ARG A 188 -5.74 -7.48 -5.57
CA ARG A 188 -4.89 -6.62 -4.71
C ARG A 188 -4.23 -7.45 -3.62
N GLU A 189 -4.99 -8.29 -2.93
CA GLU A 189 -4.46 -9.09 -1.83
C GLU A 189 -3.43 -10.12 -2.33
N LYS A 190 -3.69 -10.78 -3.46
CA LYS A 190 -2.70 -11.65 -4.12
C LYS A 190 -1.41 -10.88 -4.46
N ARG A 191 -1.53 -9.64 -4.93
CA ARG A 191 -0.36 -8.80 -5.22
C ARG A 191 0.35 -8.34 -3.95
N ARG A 192 -0.39 -7.98 -2.89
CA ARG A 192 0.16 -7.61 -1.57
C ARG A 192 1.02 -8.74 -1.02
N LYS A 193 0.52 -9.98 -1.05
CA LYS A 193 1.28 -11.18 -0.63
C LYS A 193 2.57 -11.35 -1.44
N LYS A 194 2.54 -11.15 -2.76
CA LYS A 194 3.73 -11.20 -3.63
C LYS A 194 4.77 -10.11 -3.32
N ILE A 195 4.33 -8.91 -2.94
CA ILE A 195 5.25 -7.82 -2.57
C ILE A 195 5.92 -8.12 -1.23
N ILE A 196 5.13 -8.61 -0.26
CA ILE A 196 5.64 -8.95 1.08
C ILE A 196 6.66 -10.11 0.97
N SER A 197 6.35 -11.18 0.23
CA SER A 197 7.26 -12.31 0.04
C SER A 197 8.57 -11.93 -0.66
N LYS A 198 8.52 -11.03 -1.66
CA LYS A 198 9.73 -10.47 -2.29
C LYS A 198 10.55 -9.60 -1.33
N THR A 199 9.91 -8.97 -0.35
CA THR A 199 10.60 -8.13 0.63
C THR A 199 11.26 -8.98 1.71
N THR A 200 10.59 -10.02 2.22
CA THR A 200 11.15 -10.92 3.25
C THR A 200 12.36 -11.69 2.72
N THR A 201 12.29 -12.23 1.50
CA THR A 201 13.40 -12.93 0.85
C THR A 201 14.63 -12.04 0.62
N ARG A 202 14.43 -10.76 0.24
CA ARG A 202 15.52 -9.78 0.10
C ARG A 202 16.16 -9.42 1.44
N THR A 203 15.39 -9.36 2.52
CA THR A 203 15.93 -9.08 3.85
C THR A 203 16.71 -10.29 4.38
N GLN A 204 16.18 -11.50 4.21
CA GLN A 204 16.86 -12.74 4.61
C GLN A 204 18.17 -12.97 3.84
N SER A 205 18.18 -12.77 2.53
CA SER A 205 19.41 -12.85 1.71
C SER A 205 20.45 -11.78 2.07
N ARG A 206 20.01 -10.59 2.49
CA ARG A 206 20.92 -9.56 3.01
C ARG A 206 21.52 -9.94 4.37
N LEU A 207 20.70 -10.51 5.27
CA LEU A 207 21.14 -10.99 6.57
C LEU A 207 22.16 -12.15 6.44
N SER A 208 21.96 -13.05 5.48
CA SER A 208 22.92 -14.13 5.20
C SER A 208 24.22 -13.63 4.58
N ASN A 209 24.18 -12.58 3.75
CA ASN A 209 25.40 -11.97 3.17
C ASN A 209 26.16 -11.07 4.15
N SER A 210 25.52 -10.49 5.17
CA SER A 210 26.23 -9.71 6.20
C SER A 210 26.98 -10.58 7.22
N GLY A 211 26.75 -11.90 7.24
CA GLY A 211 27.46 -12.84 8.11
C GLY A 211 28.86 -13.23 7.62
N SER A 212 29.24 -12.89 6.37
CA SER A 212 30.54 -13.27 5.78
C SER A 212 31.63 -12.21 5.90
N PHE A 213 31.36 -11.05 6.53
CA PHE A 213 32.38 -9.99 6.72
C PHE A 213 33.07 -10.02 8.10
N LEU A 214 32.69 -10.94 9.01
CA LEU A 214 33.32 -11.08 10.33
C LEU A 214 34.30 -12.28 10.46
N SER A 215 34.61 -12.99 9.38
CA SER A 215 35.45 -14.19 9.44
C SER A 215 36.92 -13.99 9.03
N GLN A 216 37.42 -12.74 8.99
CA GLN A 216 38.82 -12.46 8.66
C GLN A 216 39.55 -11.59 9.70
N SER A 217 39.32 -11.87 11.00
CA SER A 217 40.26 -11.48 12.05
C SER A 217 40.00 -12.28 13.33
N ASN A 218 40.61 -13.46 13.45
CA ASN A 218 41.19 -13.97 14.70
C ASN A 218 41.70 -15.40 14.51
N SER A 219 42.93 -15.52 14.01
CA SER A 219 43.78 -16.67 14.28
C SER A 219 44.67 -16.33 15.47
N ARG A 220 44.31 -16.83 16.67
CA ARG A 220 45.21 -17.29 17.74
C ARG A 220 44.47 -17.35 19.08
N ALA A 221 44.13 -18.58 19.49
CA ALA A 221 44.50 -19.19 20.77
C ALA A 221 43.44 -20.24 21.18
N ASN A 222 43.89 -21.49 21.27
CA ASN A 222 43.20 -22.65 21.82
C ASN A 222 42.87 -22.46 23.31
N THR A 223 41.76 -23.03 23.82
CA THR A 223 41.72 -24.33 24.53
C THR A 223 40.35 -24.62 25.18
N SER A 224 39.92 -25.88 25.01
CA SER A 224 39.07 -26.76 25.84
C SER A 224 37.61 -26.40 26.24
N CYS A 225 36.69 -27.11 25.57
CA CYS A 225 35.69 -28.05 26.12
C CYS A 225 34.91 -27.70 27.41
N GLU A 226 33.58 -27.54 27.32
CA GLU A 226 32.61 -28.45 27.98
C GLU A 226 31.17 -28.22 27.51
N LYS A 227 30.39 -29.30 27.50
CA LYS A 227 29.01 -29.41 27.00
C LYS A 227 28.00 -28.78 27.99
N LYS A 228 26.94 -28.14 27.48
CA LYS A 228 25.53 -28.37 27.89
C LYS A 228 24.50 -27.56 27.07
N SER A 229 23.52 -28.32 26.55
CA SER A 229 22.08 -28.04 26.43
C SER A 229 21.59 -26.62 26.16
N SER A 230 20.99 -26.47 24.99
CA SER A 230 19.62 -25.98 24.76
C SER A 230 18.97 -25.19 25.90
N GLN A 231 18.76 -23.88 25.69
CA GLN A 231 17.45 -23.20 25.71
C GLN A 231 17.65 -21.69 25.87
N ASN A 232 17.04 -20.94 24.95
CA ASN A 232 16.75 -19.50 25.01
C ASN A 232 17.95 -18.55 25.01
N LEU A 233 17.85 -17.47 24.21
CA LEU A 233 18.22 -16.09 24.56
C LEU A 233 18.03 -15.20 23.30
N LEU A 234 16.76 -14.95 22.98
CA LEU A 234 16.31 -13.69 22.39
C LEU A 234 16.34 -12.63 23.52
N SER A 235 17.51 -12.14 23.92
CA SER A 235 17.63 -10.97 24.84
C SER A 235 19.07 -10.51 25.08
N SER A 236 19.85 -10.27 24.02
CA SER A 236 21.16 -9.60 24.17
C SER A 236 21.49 -8.68 23.01
N ILE A 237 20.62 -7.69 22.77
CA ILE A 237 21.06 -6.45 22.12
C ILE A 237 20.50 -5.29 22.94
N PHE A 238 21.40 -4.51 23.55
CA PHE A 238 21.20 -3.25 24.27
C PHE A 238 20.76 -3.29 25.74
N VAL A 239 21.66 -3.73 26.62
CA VAL A 239 21.98 -2.97 27.85
C VAL A 239 23.49 -2.90 27.98
N ASN A 240 24.07 -1.76 27.62
CA ASN A 240 25.21 -1.13 28.29
C ASN A 240 25.63 0.13 27.53
N ASN A 241 25.27 1.29 28.08
CA ASN A 241 26.17 2.44 28.15
C ASN A 241 25.58 3.44 29.13
N LYS A 242 25.94 3.28 30.40
CA LYS A 242 25.85 4.34 31.41
C LYS A 242 27.28 4.60 31.87
N THR A 243 27.79 5.79 31.58
CA THR A 243 28.61 6.67 32.44
C THR A 243 29.56 7.51 31.59
N ARG A 244 29.30 8.83 31.57
CA ARG A 244 30.29 9.92 31.73
C ARG A 244 29.51 11.24 31.86
N LYS A 245 29.32 11.70 33.10
CA LYS A 245 29.25 13.13 33.46
C LYS A 245 30.69 13.58 33.82
N PRO A 246 31.03 14.87 33.71
CA PRO A 246 30.76 15.88 34.77
C PRO A 246 30.01 17.11 34.20
N GLU A 247 29.02 17.72 34.86
CA GLU A 247 29.11 18.77 35.91
C GLU A 247 30.07 19.94 35.56
N GLU A 248 29.75 21.22 35.72
CA GLU A 248 28.53 22.02 35.90
C GLU A 248 28.94 23.50 35.72
N LEU A 249 27.98 24.35 35.31
CA LEU A 249 27.79 25.77 35.66
C LEU A 249 28.98 26.76 35.68
N PHE A 250 28.86 27.88 34.96
CA PHE A 250 28.87 29.20 35.60
C PHE A 250 28.22 30.28 34.71
N THR A 251 27.43 31.10 35.38
CA THR A 251 26.71 32.30 34.93
C THR A 251 27.67 33.46 34.62
N GLY A 252 27.25 34.42 33.78
CA GLY A 252 27.94 35.70 33.67
C GLY A 252 27.58 36.55 32.46
N ALA A 253 26.85 37.63 32.70
CA ALA A 253 26.61 38.73 31.78
C ALA A 253 27.90 39.56 31.50
N VAL A 254 27.75 40.57 30.64
CA VAL A 254 28.67 41.68 30.29
C VAL A 254 29.43 41.51 28.97
N ARG A 255 28.85 42.02 27.88
CA ARG A 255 29.23 43.30 27.23
C ARG A 255 28.17 43.73 26.22
#